data_AF-A0A1I7U3V5-F1
#
_entry.id   AF-A0A1I7U3V5-F1
#
_cell.length_a   1.000
_cell.length_b   1.000
_cell.length_c   1.000
_cell.angle_alpha   90.00
_cell.angle_beta   90.00
_cell.angle_gamma   90.00
#
_symmetry.space_group_name_H-M   'P 1'
#
loop_
_entity.id
_entity.type
_entity.pdbx_description
1 polymer ?
#
loop_
_entity_poly.entity_id
_entity_poly.type
_entity_poly.pdbx_seq_one_letter_code
_entity_poly.pdbx_strand_id
1 'polypeptide(L)'
;MRHLLLFFALLGLVYSTIYWKNDDPKDMADPVIVATHQIHEIYAAYWDRKIIRLFQLMRYGTPMSRFIEEHAADEITVHVQEADYFFVDTEHGIKAIIILEDVSQNSTDYDLVKMSMSQSASSPTGYTVFGWEKCENLECD
;
A
#
# COMPACT_ATOMS: atom_id res chain seq x y z
N MET A 1 25.21 23.77 -42.23
CA MET A 1 24.19 22.71 -42.11
C MET A 1 24.26 22.11 -40.71
N ARG A 2 23.10 21.98 -40.07
CA ARG A 2 22.82 21.04 -38.97
C ARG A 2 23.56 21.29 -37.66
N HIS A 3 23.13 22.36 -36.97
CA HIS A 3 22.74 22.22 -35.56
C HIS A 3 21.72 21.08 -35.46
N LEU A 4 22.17 19.85 -35.23
CA LEU A 4 21.27 18.70 -35.13
C LEU A 4 21.80 17.63 -34.17
N LEU A 5 22.34 18.08 -33.04
CA LEU A 5 22.59 17.24 -31.87
C LEU A 5 22.23 18.12 -30.68
N LEU A 6 21.09 17.84 -30.04
CA LEU A 6 20.61 18.31 -28.73
C LEU A 6 19.11 18.68 -28.73
N PHE A 7 18.23 17.79 -29.21
CA PHE A 7 16.78 17.96 -29.00
C PHE A 7 16.03 16.70 -28.54
N PHE A 8 16.74 15.59 -28.26
CA PHE A 8 16.10 14.35 -27.79
C PHE A 8 16.33 14.01 -26.31
N ALA A 9 16.95 14.88 -25.52
CA ALA A 9 17.12 14.66 -24.08
C ALA A 9 16.04 15.32 -23.21
N LEU A 10 15.08 16.06 -23.79
CA LEU A 10 14.14 16.91 -23.03
C LEU A 10 12.70 16.37 -22.95
N LEU A 11 12.37 15.22 -23.54
CA LEU A 11 11.00 14.68 -23.57
C LEU A 11 10.82 13.31 -22.91
N GLY A 12 11.84 12.79 -22.22
CA GLY A 12 11.81 11.48 -21.56
C GLY A 12 11.78 11.50 -20.02
N LEU A 13 11.59 12.66 -19.38
CA LEU A 13 11.60 12.81 -17.91
C LEU A 13 10.22 13.13 -17.32
N VAL A 14 9.15 12.98 -18.09
CA VAL A 14 7.78 13.03 -17.56
C VAL A 14 7.40 11.60 -17.22
N TYR A 15 7.13 11.32 -15.94
CA TYR A 15 6.82 10.01 -15.31
C TYR A 15 7.98 9.21 -14.68
N SER A 16 9.09 9.86 -14.29
CA SER A 16 9.86 9.34 -13.15
C SER A 16 9.35 10.05 -11.89
N THR A 17 8.43 9.40 -11.17
CA THR A 17 8.17 9.75 -9.77
C THR A 17 9.48 9.49 -9.03
N ILE A 18 10.23 10.56 -8.75
CA ILE A 18 11.46 10.48 -7.98
C ILE A 18 11.05 10.16 -6.54
N TYR A 19 11.23 8.90 -6.13
CA TYR A 19 11.13 8.48 -4.73
C TYR A 19 12.29 9.11 -3.96
N TRP A 20 12.02 10.19 -3.25
CA TRP A 20 12.95 10.70 -2.26
C TRP A 20 12.73 9.97 -0.93
N LYS A 21 13.72 9.14 -0.60
CA LYS A 21 14.31 8.99 0.75
C LYS A 21 13.66 7.99 1.73
N ASN A 22 13.89 6.70 1.46
CA ASN A 22 14.42 5.77 2.46
C ASN A 22 15.59 5.03 1.79
N ASP A 23 16.79 5.18 2.34
CA ASP A 23 18.08 5.01 1.64
C ASP A 23 18.65 3.57 1.63
N ASP A 24 17.83 2.51 1.69
CA ASP A 24 18.33 1.15 1.41
C ASP A 24 17.46 0.43 0.36
N PRO A 25 17.97 0.21 -0.88
CA PRO A 25 17.31 -0.61 -1.89
C PRO A 25 16.95 -2.03 -1.42
N LYS A 26 17.53 -2.50 -0.33
CA LYS A 26 17.20 -3.78 0.31
C LYS A 26 15.84 -3.78 0.99
N ASP A 27 15.38 -2.64 1.48
CA ASP A 27 14.12 -2.54 2.23
C ASP A 27 12.89 -2.69 1.33
N MET A 28 13.01 -2.32 0.05
CA MET A 28 11.95 -2.55 -0.94
C MET A 28 11.97 -3.95 -1.58
N ALA A 29 12.95 -4.78 -1.24
CA ALA A 29 12.95 -6.20 -1.59
C ALA A 29 12.16 -7.04 -0.57
N ASP A 30 11.89 -6.50 0.62
CA ASP A 30 11.11 -7.16 1.66
C ASP A 30 9.61 -6.83 1.51
N PRO A 31 8.76 -7.80 1.12
CA PRO A 31 7.32 -7.57 0.97
C PRO A 31 6.64 -7.14 2.27
N VAL A 32 7.20 -7.46 3.46
CA VAL A 32 6.66 -7.05 4.77
C VAL A 32 6.82 -5.54 4.95
N ILE A 33 7.98 -4.99 4.60
CA ILE A 33 8.25 -3.56 4.69
C ILE A 33 7.36 -2.79 3.72
N VAL A 34 7.22 -3.29 2.48
CA VAL A 34 6.34 -2.69 1.47
C VAL A 34 4.88 -2.68 1.94
N ALA A 35 4.39 -3.78 2.49
CA ALA A 35 3.02 -3.86 3.01
C ALA A 35 2.78 -2.92 4.20
N THR A 36 3.74 -2.85 5.13
CA THR A 36 3.68 -1.95 6.28
C THR A 36 3.59 -0.49 5.82
N HIS A 37 4.48 -0.10 4.89
CA HIS A 37 4.50 1.24 4.34
C HIS A 37 3.20 1.59 3.60
N GLN A 38 2.65 0.64 2.84
CA GLN A 38 1.37 0.82 2.14
C GLN A 38 0.24 1.19 3.10
N ILE A 39 0.11 0.46 4.20
CA ILE A 39 -0.97 0.67 5.17
C ILE A 39 -0.80 2.02 5.88
N HIS A 40 0.42 2.35 6.31
CA HIS A 40 0.72 3.64 6.93
C HIS A 40 0.38 4.81 5.99
N GLU A 41 0.72 4.69 4.71
CA GLU A 41 0.39 5.70 3.71
C GLU A 41 -1.12 5.87 3.50
N ILE A 42 -1.89 4.77 3.58
CA ILE A 42 -3.34 4.81 3.50
C ILE A 42 -3.94 5.54 4.71
N TYR A 43 -3.54 5.17 5.92
CA TYR A 43 -4.00 5.87 7.13
C TYR A 43 -3.61 7.34 7.12
N ALA A 44 -2.35 7.67 6.78
CA ALA A 44 -1.90 9.05 6.69
C ALA A 44 -2.71 9.84 5.65
N ALA A 45 -2.97 9.26 4.47
CA ALA A 45 -3.80 9.90 3.45
C ALA A 45 -5.24 10.13 3.91
N TYR A 46 -5.81 9.20 4.70
CA TYR A 46 -7.13 9.34 5.28
C TYR A 46 -7.21 10.46 6.31
N TRP A 47 -6.33 10.44 7.30
CA TRP A 47 -6.26 11.45 8.37
C TRP A 47 -6.01 12.87 7.81
N ASP A 48 -5.14 12.97 6.78
CA ASP A 48 -4.87 14.23 6.08
C ASP A 48 -5.98 14.65 5.10
N ARG A 49 -7.05 13.85 4.96
CA ARG A 49 -8.16 14.06 4.00
C ARG A 49 -7.70 14.18 2.54
N LYS A 50 -6.64 13.47 2.17
CA LYS A 50 -6.06 13.43 0.82
C LYS A 50 -6.78 12.39 -0.03
N ILE A 51 -8.04 12.66 -0.38
CA ILE A 51 -8.93 11.73 -1.10
C ILE A 51 -8.34 11.20 -2.40
N ILE A 52 -7.67 12.05 -3.20
CA ILE A 52 -7.02 11.61 -4.45
C ILE A 52 -5.92 10.59 -4.16
N ARG A 53 -5.12 10.82 -3.11
CA ARG A 53 -4.05 9.90 -2.69
C ARG A 53 -4.60 8.57 -2.20
N LEU A 54 -5.72 8.60 -1.47
CA LEU A 54 -6.43 7.37 -1.08
C LEU A 54 -6.84 6.53 -2.28
N PHE A 55 -7.43 7.13 -3.32
CA PHE A 55 -7.80 6.40 -4.54
C PHE A 55 -6.60 5.85 -5.33
N GLN A 56 -5.41 6.41 -5.13
CA GLN A 56 -4.17 5.88 -5.71
C GLN A 56 -3.62 4.69 -4.91
N LEU A 57 -3.78 4.71 -3.59
CA LEU A 57 -3.25 3.69 -2.68
C LEU A 57 -4.17 2.47 -2.54
N MET A 58 -5.49 2.64 -2.70
CA MET A 58 -6.46 1.57 -2.52
C MET A 58 -7.67 1.73 -3.43
N ARG A 59 -8.28 0.61 -3.80
CA ARG A 59 -9.57 0.61 -4.50
C ARG A 59 -10.69 0.98 -3.52
N TYR A 60 -11.48 1.99 -3.87
CA TYR A 60 -12.63 2.40 -3.08
C TYR A 60 -13.84 1.47 -3.26
N GLY A 61 -14.74 1.47 -2.28
CA GLY A 61 -15.89 0.57 -2.23
C GLY A 61 -15.51 -0.87 -1.87
N THR A 62 -14.31 -1.08 -1.35
CA THR A 62 -13.81 -2.37 -0.84
C THR A 62 -14.03 -2.47 0.67
N PRO A 63 -13.96 -3.69 1.25
CA PRO A 63 -13.99 -3.86 2.70
C PRO A 63 -12.97 -2.99 3.45
N MET A 64 -11.79 -2.74 2.86
CA MET A 64 -10.79 -1.84 3.44
C MET A 64 -11.32 -0.40 3.59
N SER A 65 -11.99 0.15 2.56
CA SER A 65 -12.50 1.52 2.64
C SER A 65 -13.53 1.66 3.75
N ARG A 66 -14.38 0.64 3.93
CA ARG A 66 -15.33 0.60 5.04
C ARG A 66 -14.61 0.50 6.39
N PHE A 67 -13.62 -0.37 6.50
CA PHE A 67 -12.85 -0.55 7.73
C PHE A 67 -12.22 0.76 8.20
N ILE A 68 -11.57 1.51 7.29
CA ILE A 68 -10.96 2.80 7.60
C ILE A 68 -12.01 3.84 8.04
N GLU A 69 -13.18 3.85 7.40
CA GLU A 69 -14.27 4.76 7.78
C GLU A 69 -14.87 4.41 9.16
N GLU A 70 -14.98 3.12 9.49
CA GLU A 70 -15.50 2.64 10.77
C GLU A 70 -14.53 2.92 11.93
N HIS A 71 -13.22 2.81 11.68
CA HIS A 71 -12.16 2.99 12.70
C HIS A 71 -11.47 4.36 12.58
N ALA A 72 -12.17 5.34 12.02
CA ALA A 72 -11.63 6.67 11.75
C ALA A 72 -11.23 7.46 13.00
N ALA A 73 -11.80 7.10 14.16
CA ALA A 73 -11.54 7.75 15.44
C ALA A 73 -10.58 6.96 16.32
N ASP A 74 -10.21 5.75 15.91
CA ASP A 74 -9.48 4.79 16.74
C ASP A 74 -7.97 4.94 16.53
N GLU A 75 -7.21 4.61 17.56
CA GLU A 75 -5.76 4.49 17.46
C GLU A 75 -5.42 3.05 17.08
N ILE A 76 -5.19 2.82 15.78
CA ILE A 76 -4.91 1.48 15.25
C ILE A 76 -3.41 1.26 15.13
N THR A 77 -2.92 0.21 15.78
CA THR A 77 -1.56 -0.32 15.55
C THR A 77 -1.61 -1.41 14.47
N VAL A 78 -0.66 -1.36 13.55
CA VAL A 78 -0.58 -2.27 12.40
C VAL A 78 0.66 -3.15 12.54
N HIS A 79 0.45 -4.47 12.49
CA HIS A 79 1.53 -5.45 12.46
C HIS A 79 1.38 -6.33 11.23
N VAL A 80 2.34 -6.27 10.29
CA VAL A 80 2.40 -7.21 9.18
C VAL A 80 3.11 -8.47 9.66
N GLN A 81 2.38 -9.57 9.75
CA GLN A 81 2.89 -10.85 10.25
C GLN A 81 3.66 -11.60 9.16
N GLU A 82 3.06 -11.70 7.97
CA GLU A 82 3.62 -12.39 6.81
C GLU A 82 3.29 -11.58 5.56
N ALA A 83 4.22 -11.57 4.61
CA ALA A 83 3.95 -11.03 3.29
C ALA A 83 4.82 -11.73 2.24
N ASP A 84 4.25 -11.99 1.08
CA ASP A 84 4.92 -12.66 -0.02
C ASP A 84 4.54 -12.05 -1.36
N TYR A 85 5.51 -12.02 -2.28
CA TYR A 85 5.22 -11.71 -3.66
C TYR A 85 4.43 -12.84 -4.32
N PHE A 86 3.42 -12.47 -5.10
CA PHE A 86 2.71 -13.43 -5.96
C PHE A 86 2.82 -13.05 -7.43
N PHE A 87 2.72 -14.09 -8.25
CA PHE A 87 2.82 -14.02 -9.70
C PHE A 87 1.70 -14.90 -10.27
N VAL A 88 0.64 -14.28 -10.79
CA VAL A 88 -0.51 -14.98 -11.40
C VAL A 88 -0.74 -14.39 -12.78
N ASP A 89 -0.53 -15.19 -13.82
CA ASP A 89 -0.60 -14.78 -15.23
C ASP A 89 0.26 -13.53 -15.52
N THR A 90 -0.39 -12.37 -15.65
CA THR A 90 0.25 -11.07 -15.91
C THR A 90 0.23 -10.14 -14.70
N GLU A 91 -0.31 -10.59 -13.57
CA GLU A 91 -0.41 -9.82 -12.34
C GLU A 91 0.72 -10.14 -11.38
N HIS A 92 1.38 -9.07 -10.94
CA HIS A 92 2.45 -9.08 -9.96
C HIS A 92 2.00 -8.26 -8.76
N GLY A 93 2.19 -8.81 -7.57
CA GLY A 93 1.72 -8.15 -6.37
C GLY A 93 2.28 -8.74 -5.10
N ILE A 94 1.72 -8.30 -3.99
CA ILE A 94 2.04 -8.80 -2.65
C ILE A 94 0.74 -9.23 -1.98
N LYS A 95 0.77 -10.39 -1.33
CA LYS A 95 -0.23 -10.81 -0.35
C LYS A 95 0.37 -10.68 1.03
N ALA A 96 -0.39 -10.15 1.97
CA ALA A 96 0.07 -9.95 3.33
C ALA A 96 -1.01 -10.36 4.34
N ILE A 97 -0.56 -10.92 5.46
CA ILE A 97 -1.38 -11.15 6.66
C ILE A 97 -1.04 -10.05 7.66
N ILE A 98 -2.07 -9.34 8.10
CA ILE A 98 -1.95 -8.15 8.94
C ILE A 98 -2.77 -8.39 10.21
N ILE A 99 -2.19 -8.01 11.35
CA ILE A 99 -2.90 -7.89 12.62
C ILE A 99 -3.13 -6.39 12.86
N LEU A 100 -4.38 -6.03 13.11
CA LEU A 100 -4.82 -4.67 13.42
C LEU A 100 -5.31 -4.64 14.86
N GLU A 101 -4.68 -3.83 15.69
CA GLU A 101 -4.98 -3.71 17.12
C GLU A 101 -5.51 -2.31 17.41
N ASP A 102 -6.71 -2.21 17.99
CA ASP A 102 -7.23 -0.94 18.50
C ASP A 102 -6.68 -0.69 19.92
N VAL A 103 -5.66 0.16 20.00
CA VAL A 103 -5.02 0.48 21.27
C VAL A 103 -5.74 1.59 22.03
N SER A 104 -6.76 2.23 21.43
CA SER A 104 -7.54 3.30 22.08
C SER A 104 -8.51 2.77 23.13
N GLN A 105 -8.99 1.54 22.97
CA GLN A 105 -10.03 0.95 23.83
C GLN A 105 -9.50 0.11 24.99
N ASN A 106 -8.18 0.07 25.22
CA ASN A 106 -7.56 -0.83 26.20
C ASN A 106 -7.98 -2.31 26.00
N SER A 107 -8.42 -2.65 24.77
CA SER A 107 -8.88 -3.97 24.38
C SER A 107 -7.69 -4.84 23.97
N THR A 108 -7.83 -6.15 24.15
CA THR A 108 -6.92 -7.15 23.57
C THR A 108 -7.42 -7.69 22.24
N ASP A 109 -8.55 -7.16 21.74
CA ASP A 109 -9.14 -7.60 20.49
C ASP A 109 -8.30 -7.10 19.32
N TYR A 110 -8.04 -8.00 18.39
CA TYR A 110 -7.32 -7.72 17.16
C TYR A 110 -8.09 -8.28 15.97
N ASP A 111 -8.05 -7.56 14.85
CA ASP A 111 -8.53 -8.05 13.58
C ASP A 111 -7.36 -8.67 12.80
N LEU A 112 -7.53 -9.91 12.36
CA LEU A 112 -6.62 -10.53 11.40
C LEU A 112 -7.14 -10.27 9.98
N VAL A 113 -6.28 -9.80 9.09
CA VAL A 113 -6.65 -9.37 7.74
C VAL A 113 -5.70 -9.93 6.70
N LYS A 114 -6.25 -10.53 5.65
CA LYS A 114 -5.56 -10.83 4.40
C LYS A 114 -5.70 -9.65 3.45
N MET A 115 -4.58 -9.03 3.12
CA MET A 115 -4.48 -7.93 2.18
C MET A 115 -3.81 -8.41 0.88
N SER A 116 -4.33 -7.95 -0.26
CA SER A 116 -3.71 -8.15 -1.56
C SER A 116 -3.54 -6.82 -2.29
N MET A 117 -2.33 -6.60 -2.82
CA MET A 117 -1.99 -5.40 -3.56
C MET A 117 -1.27 -5.76 -4.87
N SER A 118 -1.52 -4.97 -5.91
CA SER A 118 -0.92 -5.16 -7.24
C SER A 118 -0.11 -3.92 -7.61
N GLN A 119 0.88 -4.12 -8.48
CA GLN A 119 1.68 -3.02 -8.98
C GLN A 119 0.83 -2.00 -9.74
N SER A 120 1.04 -0.73 -9.44
CA SER A 120 0.27 0.37 -10.01
C SER A 120 1.16 1.60 -10.18
N ALA A 121 1.34 2.02 -11.43
CA ALA A 121 2.14 3.20 -11.76
C ALA A 121 1.53 4.52 -11.25
N SER A 122 0.22 4.53 -10.96
CA SER A 122 -0.46 5.70 -10.41
C SER A 122 -0.37 5.77 -8.88
N SER A 123 0.08 4.71 -8.22
CA SER A 123 0.23 4.68 -6.77
C SER A 123 1.54 5.34 -6.33
N PRO A 124 1.52 6.21 -5.30
CA PRO A 124 2.74 6.83 -4.77
C PRO A 124 3.68 5.84 -4.07
N THR A 125 3.24 4.61 -3.79
CA THR A 125 4.05 3.52 -3.23
C THR A 125 4.43 2.47 -4.28
N GLY A 126 3.92 2.60 -5.50
CA GLY A 126 4.04 1.60 -6.56
C GLY A 126 3.02 0.46 -6.46
N TYR A 127 2.18 0.42 -5.42
CA TYR A 127 1.17 -0.63 -5.20
C TYR A 127 -0.20 -0.04 -4.88
N THR A 128 -1.25 -0.67 -5.40
CA THR A 128 -2.64 -0.36 -5.03
C THR A 128 -3.26 -1.57 -4.35
N VAL A 129 -3.84 -1.38 -3.17
CA VAL A 129 -4.60 -2.42 -2.47
C VAL A 129 -5.90 -2.69 -3.21
N PHE A 130 -6.13 -3.95 -3.56
CA PHE A 130 -7.34 -4.40 -4.26
C PHE A 130 -8.12 -5.47 -3.50
N GLY A 131 -7.48 -6.20 -2.58
CA GLY A 131 -8.09 -7.23 -1.75
C GLY A 131 -7.92 -6.92 -0.27
N TRP A 132 -8.98 -7.11 0.50
CA TRP A 132 -9.02 -6.94 1.95
C TRP A 132 -10.10 -7.84 2.53
N GLU A 133 -9.70 -8.78 3.37
CA GLU A 133 -10.57 -9.80 3.93
C GLU A 133 -10.22 -10.01 5.40
N LYS A 134 -11.22 -9.91 6.28
CA LYS A 134 -11.05 -10.27 7.69
C LYS A 134 -11.04 -11.79 7.80
N CYS A 135 -10.11 -12.35 8.56
CA CYS A 135 -9.96 -13.77 8.78
C CYS A 135 -10.33 -14.16 10.21
N GLU A 136 -10.92 -15.34 10.37
CA GLU A 136 -11.22 -15.89 11.70
C GLU A 136 -10.00 -16.58 12.33
N ASN A 137 -9.00 -16.92 11.52
CA ASN A 137 -7.76 -17.62 11.88
C ASN A 137 -6.66 -17.37 10.82
N LEU A 138 -5.44 -17.85 11.07
CA LEU A 138 -4.29 -17.71 10.13
C LEU A 138 -4.50 -18.43 8.79
N GLU A 139 -5.47 -19.33 8.72
CA GLU A 139 -5.85 -20.06 7.51
C GLU A 139 -6.95 -19.29 6.77
N CYS A 140 -6.67 -18.04 6.41
CA CYS A 140 -7.57 -17.27 5.54
C CYS A 140 -7.76 -18.03 4.21
N ASP A 141 -8.94 -18.62 3.98
CA ASP A 141 -9.29 -19.38 2.76
C ASP A 141 -8.96 -18.63 1.44
#